data_AF-A0A9D6G7K0-F1
#
_entry.id   AF-A0A9D6G7K0-F1
#
_cell.length_a   1.000
_cell.length_b   1.000
_cell.length_c   1.000
_cell.angle_alpha   90.00
_cell.angle_beta   90.00
_cell.angle_gamma   90.00
#
_symmetry.space_group_name_H-M   'P 1'
#
loop_
_entity.id
_entity.type
_entity.pdbx_description
1 polymer ?
#
loop_
_entity_poly.entity_id
_entity_poly.type
_entity_poly.pdbx_seq_one_letter_code
_entity_poly.pdbx_strand_id
1 'polypeptide(L)'
;KAIGGVDAIRDRLIDDCALAARVKRQGAIWLGLATGVRSLRRYDALADVWNMVARTAYEQLGNSPSALIGTVIALAVVFVVPPFAAFGVLGGWPAVFAGFAVWWGMMPLASAPTLRLYGLSPAWGATLPLAAFLYALMTVSSALRFWRGHGGAWKGRHYGDASAADG
;
A
#
# COMPACT_ATOMS: atom_id res chain seq x y z
N LYS A 1 -19.18 17.50 20.50
CA LYS A 1 -19.23 16.20 19.77
C LYS A 1 -18.22 15.25 20.39
N ALA A 2 -18.59 14.00 20.66
CA ALA A 2 -17.83 13.08 21.52
C ALA A 2 -16.38 12.76 21.06
N ILE A 3 -16.04 12.92 19.77
CA ILE A 3 -14.69 12.64 19.21
C ILE A 3 -13.83 13.88 18.93
N GLY A 4 -14.30 15.09 19.27
CA GLY A 4 -13.57 16.34 19.04
C GLY A 4 -13.65 16.93 17.62
N GLY A 5 -14.31 16.26 16.67
CA GLY A 5 -14.49 16.77 15.29
C GLY A 5 -13.24 16.64 14.42
N VAL A 6 -13.22 17.34 13.27
CA VAL A 6 -12.11 17.27 12.29
C VAL A 6 -10.84 17.93 12.83
N ASP A 7 -10.98 18.94 13.71
CA ASP A 7 -9.84 19.60 14.36
C ASP A 7 -8.95 18.64 15.13
N ALA A 8 -9.53 17.53 15.62
CA ALA A 8 -8.85 16.53 16.43
C ALA A 8 -7.91 15.61 15.63
N ILE A 9 -7.98 15.62 14.29
CA ILE A 9 -7.14 14.82 13.39
C ILE A 9 -6.42 15.70 12.36
N ARG A 10 -6.48 17.03 12.54
CA ARG A 10 -5.97 18.01 11.58
C ARG A 10 -4.47 17.89 11.31
N ASP A 11 -3.75 17.26 12.24
CA ASP A 11 -2.32 17.02 12.29
C ASP A 11 -1.92 15.61 11.79
N ARG A 12 -2.86 14.81 11.30
CA ARG A 12 -2.59 13.47 10.79
C ARG A 12 -2.61 13.47 9.27
N LEU A 13 -1.55 12.93 8.67
CA LEU A 13 -1.44 12.77 7.22
C LEU A 13 -2.44 11.74 6.68
N ILE A 14 -2.75 10.73 7.48
CA ILE A 14 -3.71 9.65 7.23
C ILE A 14 -4.89 9.87 8.17
N ASP A 15 -5.83 10.69 7.73
CA ASP A 15 -6.96 11.20 8.51
C ASP A 15 -8.06 10.15 8.70
N ASP A 16 -8.26 9.27 7.72
CA ASP A 16 -9.22 8.16 7.77
C ASP A 16 -8.92 7.16 8.90
N CYS A 17 -7.68 6.66 9.00
CA CYS A 17 -7.28 5.76 10.09
C CYS A 17 -7.29 6.47 11.44
N ALA A 18 -6.88 7.74 11.49
CA ALA A 18 -6.90 8.53 12.73
C ALA A 18 -8.35 8.75 13.24
N LEU A 19 -9.28 9.05 12.34
CA LEU A 19 -10.70 9.16 12.64
C LEU A 19 -11.25 7.82 13.12
N ALA A 20 -10.99 6.74 12.38
CA ALA A 20 -11.44 5.39 12.71
C ALA A 20 -10.96 4.96 14.10
N ALA A 21 -9.69 5.23 14.44
CA ALA A 21 -9.14 4.92 15.76
C ALA A 21 -9.87 5.66 16.88
N ARG A 22 -10.26 6.92 16.68
CA ARG A 22 -11.04 7.68 17.68
C ARG A 22 -12.48 7.18 17.80
N VAL A 23 -13.14 6.87 16.68
CA VAL A 23 -14.50 6.31 16.69
C VAL A 23 -14.50 4.93 17.36
N LYS A 24 -13.47 4.10 17.12
CA LYS A 24 -13.32 2.78 17.74
C LYS A 24 -13.30 2.84 19.27
N ARG A 25 -12.79 3.92 19.86
CA ARG A 25 -12.82 4.12 21.33
C ARG A 25 -14.23 4.30 21.89
N GLN A 26 -15.22 4.61 21.05
CA GLN A 26 -16.62 4.80 21.44
C GLN A 26 -17.51 3.60 21.15
N GLY A 27 -17.01 2.61 20.40
CA GLY A 27 -17.77 1.41 20.07
C GLY A 27 -17.17 0.63 18.91
N ALA A 28 -17.83 -0.48 18.57
CA ALA A 28 -17.46 -1.26 17.40
C ALA A 28 -17.65 -0.43 16.12
N ILE A 29 -16.70 -0.58 15.19
CA ILE A 29 -16.80 -0.04 13.83
C ILE A 29 -16.85 -1.20 12.87
N TRP A 30 -17.49 -0.98 11.73
CA TRP A 30 -17.62 -1.96 10.65
C TRP A 30 -17.04 -1.38 9.35
N LEU A 31 -16.35 -2.22 8.58
CA LEU A 31 -15.84 -1.89 7.25
C LEU A 31 -16.76 -2.49 6.20
N GLY A 32 -17.36 -1.62 5.41
CA GLY A 32 -18.27 -1.99 4.32
C GLY A 32 -17.75 -1.59 2.96
N LEU A 33 -18.21 -2.31 1.93
CA LEU A 33 -17.99 -1.93 0.55
C LEU A 33 -18.98 -0.82 0.17
N ALA A 34 -18.45 0.38 -0.11
CA ALA A 34 -19.26 1.49 -0.61
C ALA A 34 -19.30 1.47 -2.13
N THR A 35 -20.49 1.25 -2.71
CA THR A 35 -20.70 1.25 -4.18
C THR A 35 -21.21 2.59 -4.72
N GLY A 36 -21.64 3.50 -3.86
CA GLY A 36 -22.22 4.80 -4.23
C GLY A 36 -21.24 5.98 -4.30
N VAL A 37 -19.93 5.75 -4.09
CA VAL A 37 -18.92 6.81 -4.06
C VAL A 37 -17.97 6.66 -5.24
N ARG A 38 -17.78 7.75 -6.00
CA ARG A 38 -16.83 7.81 -7.11
C ARG A 38 -15.72 8.80 -6.77
N SER A 39 -14.46 8.37 -6.89
CA SER A 39 -13.32 9.28 -6.76
C SER A 39 -13.39 10.34 -7.86
N LEU A 40 -13.35 11.62 -7.46
CA LEU A 40 -13.18 12.75 -8.38
C LEU A 40 -11.72 12.94 -8.77
N ARG A 41 -10.79 12.32 -8.03
CA ARG A 41 -9.36 12.39 -8.30
C ARG A 41 -9.00 11.32 -9.32
N ARG A 42 -8.73 11.76 -10.55
CA ARG A 42 -8.11 10.91 -11.58
C ARG A 42 -6.59 11.02 -11.46
N TYR A 43 -5.92 9.91 -11.75
CA TYR A 43 -4.46 9.83 -11.83
C TYR A 43 -4.15 9.41 -13.26
N ASP A 44 -3.73 10.37 -14.06
CA ASP A 44 -3.57 10.18 -15.50
C ASP A 44 -2.13 9.75 -15.86
N ALA A 45 -1.17 10.00 -14.96
CA ALA A 45 0.22 9.56 -15.12
C ALA A 45 0.70 8.68 -13.96
N LEU A 46 1.69 7.82 -14.26
CA LEU A 46 2.39 7.02 -13.24
C LEU A 46 3.02 7.91 -12.16
N ALA A 47 3.50 9.10 -12.52
CA ALA A 47 4.07 10.05 -11.58
C ALA A 47 3.06 10.49 -10.50
N ASP A 48 1.78 10.61 -10.86
CA ASP A 48 0.75 11.01 -9.90
C ASP A 48 0.48 9.89 -8.90
N VAL A 49 0.40 8.65 -9.38
CA VAL A 49 0.28 7.45 -8.53
C VAL A 49 1.52 7.31 -7.65
N TRP A 50 2.71 7.52 -8.21
CA TRP A 50 3.97 7.47 -7.46
C TRP A 50 3.97 8.49 -6.33
N ASN A 51 3.62 9.74 -6.62
CA ASN A 51 3.58 10.79 -5.61
C ASN A 51 2.48 10.56 -4.56
N MET A 52 1.36 9.97 -4.96
CA MET A 52 0.29 9.57 -4.04
C MET A 52 0.79 8.52 -3.03
N VAL A 53 1.44 7.45 -3.49
CA VAL A 53 1.96 6.38 -2.63
C VAL A 53 3.16 6.85 -1.82
N ALA A 54 4.16 7.48 -2.47
CA ALA A 54 5.40 7.91 -1.83
C ALA A 54 5.18 8.97 -0.74
N ARG A 55 4.01 9.62 -0.71
CA ARG A 55 3.63 10.55 0.34
C ARG A 55 3.33 9.85 1.67
N THR A 56 2.73 8.66 1.66
CA THR A 56 2.18 8.04 2.89
C THR A 56 2.75 6.66 3.19
N ALA A 57 3.41 5.98 2.26
CA ALA A 57 3.79 4.58 2.42
C ALA A 57 4.73 4.33 3.61
N TYR A 58 5.72 5.20 3.87
CA TYR A 58 6.60 5.03 5.03
C TYR A 58 5.93 5.38 6.36
N GLU A 59 5.06 6.39 6.37
CA GLU A 59 4.23 6.75 7.53
C GLU A 59 3.27 5.61 7.92
N GLN A 60 2.71 4.89 6.93
CA GLN A 60 1.90 3.68 7.16
C GLN A 60 2.68 2.56 7.86
N LEU A 61 3.99 2.50 7.66
CA LEU A 61 4.89 1.57 8.35
C LEU A 61 5.33 2.09 9.72
N GLY A 62 4.73 3.19 10.21
CA GLY A 62 5.08 3.82 11.48
C GLY A 62 6.49 4.43 11.47
N ASN A 63 6.98 4.84 10.30
CA ASN A 63 8.34 5.35 10.12
C ASN A 63 9.45 4.40 10.62
N SER A 64 9.17 3.09 10.61
CA SER A 64 10.08 2.05 11.10
C SER A 64 10.96 1.45 9.98
N PRO A 65 12.30 1.54 10.08
CA PRO A 65 13.20 0.93 9.11
C PRO A 65 13.08 -0.60 9.04
N SER A 66 12.82 -1.27 10.17
CA SER A 66 12.67 -2.73 10.18
C SER A 66 11.38 -3.18 9.48
N ALA A 67 10.28 -2.45 9.67
CA ALA A 67 9.03 -2.69 8.96
C ALA A 67 9.18 -2.46 7.45
N LEU A 68 9.95 -1.43 7.05
CA LEU A 68 10.30 -1.18 5.65
C LEU A 68 11.07 -2.35 5.03
N ILE A 69 12.17 -2.78 5.68
CA ILE A 69 12.98 -3.89 5.19
C ILE A 69 12.13 -5.16 5.10
N GLY A 70 11.35 -5.47 6.14
CA GLY A 70 10.45 -6.62 6.16
C GLY A 70 9.43 -6.59 5.03
N THR A 71 8.83 -5.42 4.76
CA THR A 71 7.86 -5.23 3.68
C THR A 71 8.49 -5.41 2.30
N VAL A 72 9.67 -4.82 2.07
CA VAL A 72 10.39 -4.95 0.80
C VAL A 72 10.81 -6.39 0.55
N ILE A 73 11.32 -7.09 1.58
CA ILE A 73 11.67 -8.52 1.48
C ILE A 73 10.41 -9.35 1.19
N ALA A 74 9.32 -9.14 1.91
CA ALA A 74 8.07 -9.87 1.69
C ALA A 74 7.55 -9.67 0.26
N LEU A 75 7.52 -8.43 -0.24
CA LEU A 75 7.13 -8.12 -1.61
C LEU A 75 8.07 -8.78 -2.63
N ALA A 76 9.38 -8.73 -2.39
CA ALA A 76 10.37 -9.36 -3.28
C ALA A 76 10.17 -10.88 -3.33
N VAL A 77 10.02 -11.54 -2.18
CA VAL A 77 9.82 -12.99 -2.11
C VAL A 77 8.52 -13.42 -2.77
N VAL A 78 7.42 -12.69 -2.56
CA VAL A 78 6.11 -13.07 -3.10
C VAL A 78 5.99 -12.76 -4.59
N PHE A 79 6.54 -11.63 -5.05
CA PHE A 79 6.23 -11.10 -6.39
C PHE A 79 7.42 -11.05 -7.36
N VAL A 80 8.65 -11.00 -6.86
CA VAL A 80 9.85 -10.81 -7.71
C VAL A 80 10.61 -12.12 -7.87
N VAL A 81 10.85 -12.84 -6.77
CA VAL A 81 11.61 -14.10 -6.77
C VAL A 81 10.98 -15.18 -7.67
N PRO A 82 9.65 -15.44 -7.68
CA PRO A 82 9.10 -16.55 -8.44
C PRO A 82 9.33 -16.46 -9.97
N PRO A 83 9.19 -15.29 -10.63
CA PRO A 83 9.63 -15.09 -12.01
C PRO A 83 11.12 -15.42 -12.28
N PHE A 84 12.03 -15.07 -11.36
CA PHE A 84 13.46 -15.34 -11.55
C PHE A 84 13.83 -16.78 -11.21
N ALA A 85 13.17 -17.39 -10.23
CA ALA A 85 13.32 -18.81 -9.93
C ALA A 85 12.86 -19.69 -11.11
N ALA A 86 12.00 -19.16 -11.98
CA ALA A 86 11.53 -19.84 -13.19
C ALA A 86 12.62 -20.12 -14.24
N PHE A 87 13.83 -19.59 -14.08
CA PHE A 87 14.97 -19.88 -14.96
C PHE A 87 15.73 -21.18 -14.62
N GLY A 88 15.11 -22.09 -13.85
CA GLY A 88 15.67 -23.43 -13.60
C GLY A 88 16.56 -23.56 -12.37
N VAL A 89 16.57 -22.56 -11.48
CA VAL A 89 17.46 -22.52 -10.31
C VAL A 89 17.06 -23.55 -9.24
N LEU A 90 15.80 -23.99 -9.21
CA LEU A 90 15.22 -24.79 -8.12
C LEU A 90 14.68 -26.17 -8.54
N GLY A 91 14.80 -26.58 -9.82
CA GLY A 91 14.29 -27.88 -10.27
C GLY A 91 14.30 -28.08 -11.80
N GLY A 92 13.84 -29.24 -12.24
CA GLY A 92 13.69 -29.55 -13.67
C GLY A 92 12.60 -28.69 -14.33
N TRP A 93 12.76 -28.43 -15.64
CA TRP A 93 11.87 -27.56 -16.42
C TRP A 93 10.36 -27.79 -16.20
N PRO A 94 9.83 -29.03 -16.14
CA PRO A 94 8.39 -29.23 -15.94
C PRO A 94 7.87 -28.71 -14.59
N ALA A 95 8.61 -28.95 -13.50
CA ALA A 95 8.23 -28.49 -12.16
C ALA A 95 8.27 -26.96 -12.08
N VAL A 96 9.25 -26.36 -12.76
CA VAL A 96 9.43 -24.91 -12.84
C VAL A 96 8.27 -24.24 -13.59
N PHE A 97 7.88 -24.78 -14.75
CA PHE A 97 6.74 -24.27 -15.50
C PHE A 97 5.42 -24.43 -14.72
N ALA A 98 5.21 -25.57 -14.06
CA ALA A 98 4.02 -25.79 -13.24
C ALA A 98 3.95 -24.80 -12.07
N GLY A 99 5.06 -24.59 -11.36
CA GLY A 99 5.14 -23.63 -10.25
C GLY A 99 4.87 -22.19 -10.70
N PHE A 100 5.47 -21.78 -11.83
CA PHE A 100 5.23 -20.46 -12.40
C PHE A 100 3.77 -20.27 -12.83
N ALA A 101 3.15 -21.27 -13.46
CA ALA A 101 1.75 -21.22 -13.87
C ALA A 101 0.81 -21.10 -12.68
N VAL A 102 1.06 -21.85 -11.60
CA VAL A 102 0.29 -21.74 -10.34
C VAL A 102 0.44 -20.35 -9.74
N TRP A 103 1.68 -19.88 -9.57
CA TRP A 103 1.97 -18.56 -9.02
C TRP A 103 1.29 -17.43 -9.82
N TRP A 104 1.40 -17.47 -11.16
CA TRP A 104 0.77 -16.49 -12.05
C TRP A 104 -0.75 -16.57 -12.01
N GLY A 105 -1.32 -17.78 -11.95
CA GLY A 105 -2.76 -18.01 -11.90
C GLY A 105 -3.41 -17.60 -10.58
N MET A 106 -2.69 -17.66 -9.44
CA MET A 106 -3.21 -17.24 -8.14
C MET A 106 -3.52 -15.74 -8.07
N MET A 107 -2.80 -14.91 -8.81
CA MET A 107 -2.94 -13.44 -8.80
C MET A 107 -4.32 -12.95 -9.26
N PRO A 108 -4.80 -13.30 -10.47
CA PRO A 108 -6.15 -12.94 -10.90
C PRO A 108 -7.23 -13.59 -10.04
N LEU A 109 -7.01 -14.78 -9.47
CA LEU A 109 -7.98 -15.43 -8.57
C LEU A 109 -8.15 -14.65 -7.26
N ALA A 110 -7.04 -14.28 -6.61
CA ALA A 110 -7.06 -13.55 -5.35
C ALA A 110 -7.63 -12.13 -5.49
N SER A 111 -7.34 -11.47 -6.63
CA SER A 111 -7.80 -10.09 -6.89
C SER A 111 -9.15 -10.00 -7.60
N ALA A 112 -9.74 -11.12 -8.06
CA ALA A 112 -10.99 -11.14 -8.81
C ALA A 112 -12.14 -10.42 -8.10
N PRO A 113 -12.39 -10.60 -6.79
CA PRO A 113 -13.52 -9.95 -6.13
C PRO A 113 -13.41 -8.43 -6.18
N THR A 114 -12.22 -7.89 -5.91
CA THR A 114 -11.94 -6.45 -5.95
C THR A 114 -12.07 -5.90 -7.38
N LEU A 115 -11.47 -6.57 -8.36
CA LEU A 115 -11.54 -6.12 -9.76
C LEU A 115 -12.98 -6.12 -10.28
N ARG A 116 -13.76 -7.16 -9.96
CA ARG A 116 -15.19 -7.25 -10.33
C ARG A 116 -16.03 -6.19 -9.66
N LEU A 117 -15.77 -5.87 -8.39
CA LEU A 117 -16.46 -4.80 -7.66
C LEU A 117 -16.29 -3.45 -8.38
N TYR A 118 -15.12 -3.20 -8.96
CA TYR A 118 -14.83 -1.98 -9.73
C TYR A 118 -15.12 -2.10 -11.23
N GLY A 119 -15.76 -3.18 -11.69
CA GLY A 119 -16.12 -3.39 -13.10
C GLY A 119 -14.93 -3.65 -14.02
N LEU A 120 -13.78 -4.07 -13.47
CA LEU A 120 -12.56 -4.37 -14.22
C LEU A 120 -12.45 -5.87 -14.52
N SER A 121 -11.79 -6.19 -15.64
CA SER A 121 -11.47 -7.59 -15.98
C SER A 121 -10.52 -8.20 -14.95
N PRO A 122 -10.81 -9.41 -14.42
CA PRO A 122 -9.88 -10.15 -13.55
C PRO A 122 -8.51 -10.39 -14.17
N ALA A 123 -8.38 -10.34 -15.50
CA ALA A 123 -7.10 -10.47 -16.20
C ALA A 123 -6.09 -9.40 -15.79
N TRP A 124 -6.54 -8.22 -15.31
CA TRP A 124 -5.65 -7.22 -14.73
C TRP A 124 -4.89 -7.71 -13.50
N GLY A 125 -5.38 -8.75 -12.80
CA GLY A 125 -4.64 -9.37 -11.71
C GLY A 125 -3.31 -9.98 -12.16
N ALA A 126 -3.17 -10.33 -13.43
CA ALA A 126 -1.91 -10.82 -13.99
C ALA A 126 -0.80 -9.75 -13.94
N THR A 127 -1.13 -8.45 -13.90
CA THR A 127 -0.12 -7.38 -13.81
C THR A 127 0.32 -7.10 -12.36
N LEU A 128 -0.18 -7.84 -11.37
CA LEU A 128 0.17 -7.64 -9.96
C LEU A 128 1.67 -7.71 -9.65
N PRO A 129 2.48 -8.60 -10.27
CA PRO A 129 3.93 -8.60 -10.01
C PRO A 129 4.60 -7.28 -10.39
N LEU A 130 4.21 -6.70 -11.53
CA LEU A 130 4.68 -5.38 -11.96
C LEU A 130 4.20 -4.28 -11.00
N ALA A 131 2.92 -4.33 -10.59
CA ALA A 131 2.36 -3.37 -9.64
C ALA A 131 3.06 -3.44 -8.27
N ALA A 132 3.32 -4.65 -7.76
CA ALA A 132 4.02 -4.89 -6.50
C ALA A 132 5.47 -4.41 -6.56
N PHE A 133 6.17 -4.63 -7.68
CA PHE A 133 7.51 -4.10 -7.91
C PHE A 133 7.51 -2.56 -7.86
N LEU A 134 6.62 -1.90 -8.60
CA LEU A 134 6.47 -0.44 -8.55
C LEU A 134 6.12 0.05 -7.15
N TYR A 135 5.21 -0.63 -6.46
CA TYR A 135 4.82 -0.29 -5.09
C TYR A 135 6.00 -0.40 -4.10
N ALA A 136 6.84 -1.42 -4.23
CA ALA A 136 8.06 -1.54 -3.43
C ALA A 136 9.00 -0.35 -3.66
N LEU A 137 9.23 0.05 -4.92
CA LEU A 137 10.04 1.23 -5.24
C LEU A 137 9.43 2.53 -4.71
N MET A 138 8.11 2.70 -4.80
CA MET A 138 7.40 3.85 -4.25
C MET A 138 7.51 3.90 -2.72
N THR A 139 7.47 2.74 -2.06
CA THR A 139 7.62 2.62 -0.60
C THR A 139 9.03 3.00 -0.15
N VAL A 140 10.05 2.51 -0.84
CA VAL A 140 11.45 2.92 -0.61
C VAL A 140 11.64 4.40 -0.90
N SER A 141 11.05 4.91 -2.00
CA SER A 141 11.07 6.34 -2.32
C SER A 141 10.40 7.18 -1.23
N SER A 142 9.37 6.67 -0.56
CA SER A 142 8.71 7.33 0.57
C SER A 142 9.68 7.49 1.74
N ALA A 143 10.38 6.42 2.12
CA ALA A 143 11.37 6.43 3.20
C ALA A 143 12.54 7.38 2.91
N LEU A 144 13.06 7.37 1.67
CA LEU A 144 14.11 8.28 1.25
C LEU A 144 13.67 9.76 1.32
N ARG A 145 12.41 10.05 0.93
CA ARG A 145 11.85 11.41 1.08
C ARG A 145 11.75 11.80 2.55
N PHE A 146 11.34 10.87 3.42
CA PHE A 146 11.29 11.09 4.86
C PHE A 146 12.67 11.42 5.44
N TRP A 147 13.68 10.60 5.19
CA TRP A 147 15.04 10.84 5.69
C TRP A 147 15.70 12.10 5.14
N ARG A 148 15.29 12.57 3.95
CA ARG A 148 15.75 13.84 3.37
C ARG A 148 15.02 15.06 3.93
N GLY A 149 14.19 14.91 4.98
CA GLY A 149 13.41 16.01 5.56
C GLY A 149 12.23 16.46 4.69
N HIS A 150 11.91 15.73 3.62
CA HIS A 150 10.77 16.01 2.75
C HIS A 150 9.52 15.19 3.14
N GLY A 151 9.60 14.38 4.20
CA GLY A 151 8.57 13.42 4.63
C GLY A 151 7.25 14.02 5.13
N GLY A 152 7.24 15.30 5.51
CA GLY A 152 6.04 16.00 6.01
C GLY A 152 5.61 17.21 5.17
N ALA A 153 6.34 17.56 4.10
CA ALA A 153 6.10 18.79 3.36
C ALA A 153 4.98 18.64 2.34
N TRP A 154 3.72 18.78 2.77
CA TRP A 154 2.60 18.94 1.85
C TRP A 154 1.71 20.13 2.25
N LYS A 155 1.70 21.17 1.40
CA LYS A 155 1.01 22.48 1.58
C LYS A 155 1.49 23.34 2.76
N GLY A 156 2.79 23.36 3.07
CA GLY A 156 3.35 24.22 4.12
C GLY A 156 2.92 23.84 5.55
N ARG A 157 2.29 22.67 5.73
CA ARG A 157 1.97 22.12 7.05
C ARG A 157 3.03 21.10 7.42
N HIS A 158 3.85 21.42 8.40
CA HIS A 158 4.69 20.45 9.08
C HIS A 158 3.81 19.73 10.12
N TYR A 159 3.51 18.47 9.85
CA TYR A 159 2.98 17.58 10.87
C TYR A 159 4.14 17.26 11.82
N GLY A 160 4.23 17.98 12.93
CA GLY A 160 5.28 17.80 13.92
C GLY A 160 5.27 16.39 14.49
N ASP A 161 6.45 15.85 14.77
CA ASP A 161 6.70 14.54 15.37
C ASP A 161 5.80 14.29 16.60
N ALA A 162 4.67 13.62 16.39
CA ALA A 162 3.82 13.11 17.47
C ALA A 162 4.22 11.68 17.90
N SER A 163 5.40 11.21 17.49
CA SER A 163 5.90 9.86 17.77
C SER A 163 6.81 9.78 19.01
N ALA A 164 6.95 10.87 19.78
CA ALA A 164 7.85 10.93 20.93
C ALA A 164 7.17 11.20 22.29
N ALA A 165 5.83 11.15 22.38
CA ALA A 165 5.11 11.55 23.59
C ALA A 165 4.26 10.46 24.28
N ASP A 166 4.25 9.22 23.77
CA ASP A 166 3.59 8.10 24.46
C ASP A 166 4.63 6.99 24.75
N GLY A 167 5.40 7.19 25.81
CA GLY A 167 6.21 6.20 26.51
C GLY A 167 5.89 6.25 28.00
#